data_AF-A0A914P2L3-F1
#
_entry.id   AF-A0A914P2L3-F1
#
_cell.length_a   1.000
_cell.length_b   1.000
_cell.length_c   1.000
_cell.angle_alpha   90.00
_cell.angle_beta   90.00
_cell.angle_gamma   90.00
#
_symmetry.space_group_name_H-M   'P 1'
#
loop_
_entity.id
_entity.type
_entity.pdbx_description
1 polymer ?
#
loop_
_entity_poly.entity_id
_entity_poly.type
_entity_poly.pdbx_seq_one_letter_code
_entity_poly.pdbx_strand_id
1 'polypeptide(L)'
;MFVRPQNSSQVKMEVIRSDTTMTANVNLWIQKQHIVGNASIENLDFKLIESRIEDVDQAVFNDLGLFGAEFLEKLLTEILQMGLIMPTMKGVVLKSPKLTIHDRYLRVQTYFKLDERYAERLIQGAVRQTLANVG
;
A
#
# COMPACT_ATOMS: atom_id res chain seq x y z
N MET A 1 -21.25 -6.46 -10.79
CA MET A 1 -21.01 -5.66 -12.01
C MET A 1 -22.27 -4.89 -12.37
N PHE A 2 -22.14 -3.63 -12.78
CA PHE A 2 -23.27 -2.77 -13.14
C PHE A 2 -23.15 -2.30 -14.59
N VAL A 3 -24.28 -2.18 -15.28
CA VAL A 3 -24.31 -1.53 -16.60
C VAL A 3 -24.15 -0.03 -16.41
N ARG A 4 -23.30 0.57 -17.26
CA ARG A 4 -23.12 2.03 -17.28
C ARG A 4 -24.42 2.70 -17.74
N PRO A 5 -25.01 3.61 -16.95
CA PRO A 5 -26.19 4.36 -17.37
C PRO A 5 -25.88 5.25 -18.57
N GLN A 6 -26.85 5.45 -19.47
CA GLN A 6 -26.71 6.33 -20.63
C GLN A 6 -26.90 7.81 -20.27
N ASN A 7 -27.57 8.10 -19.15
CA ASN A 7 -27.80 9.45 -18.66
C ASN A 7 -27.74 9.51 -17.12
N SER A 8 -27.72 10.73 -16.57
CA SER A 8 -27.58 10.99 -15.13
C SER A 8 -28.81 10.65 -14.29
N SER A 9 -29.97 10.43 -14.91
CA SER A 9 -31.22 10.08 -14.24
C SER A 9 -31.48 8.57 -14.16
N GLN A 10 -30.74 7.77 -14.92
CA GLN A 10 -30.93 6.33 -14.96
C GLN A 10 -30.26 5.63 -13.76
N VAL A 11 -31.01 4.76 -13.10
CA VAL A 11 -30.54 3.93 -11.98
C VAL A 11 -29.59 2.86 -12.54
N LYS A 12 -28.43 2.69 -11.88
CA LYS A 12 -27.48 1.62 -12.22
C LYS A 12 -28.13 0.26 -12.01
N MET A 13 -28.22 -0.53 -13.07
CA MET A 13 -28.73 -1.90 -12.99
C MET A 13 -27.57 -2.86 -12.70
N GLU A 14 -27.70 -3.63 -11.62
CA GLU A 14 -26.81 -4.76 -11.34
C GLU A 14 -27.12 -5.88 -12.33
N VAL A 15 -26.10 -6.37 -13.02
CA VAL A 15 -26.24 -7.40 -14.05
C VAL A 15 -25.53 -8.70 -13.71
N ILE A 16 -24.50 -8.64 -12.87
CA ILE A 16 -23.78 -9.81 -12.37
C ILE A 16 -23.49 -9.57 -10.90
N ARG A 17 -23.80 -10.55 -10.07
CA ARG A 17 -23.38 -10.60 -8.67
C ARG A 17 -22.47 -11.81 -8.48
N SER A 18 -21.33 -11.59 -7.83
CA SER A 18 -20.36 -12.63 -7.57
C SER A 18 -19.65 -12.42 -6.23
N ASP A 19 -19.32 -13.52 -5.57
CA ASP A 19 -18.36 -13.52 -4.47
C ASP A 19 -16.96 -13.76 -5.03
N THR A 20 -15.97 -13.05 -4.50
CA THR A 20 -14.58 -13.19 -4.93
C THR A 20 -13.71 -13.54 -3.74
N THR A 21 -12.94 -14.61 -3.86
CA THR A 21 -11.92 -15.00 -2.88
C THR A 21 -10.56 -14.91 -3.53
N MET A 22 -9.66 -14.13 -2.94
CA MET A 22 -8.30 -13.94 -3.44
C MET A 22 -7.30 -14.35 -2.38
N THR A 23 -6.30 -15.13 -2.77
CA THR A 23 -5.11 -15.45 -1.95
C THR A 23 -3.89 -14.88 -2.66
N ALA A 24 -3.12 -14.07 -1.95
CA ALA A 24 -1.95 -13.40 -2.48
C ALA A 24 -0.79 -13.43 -1.48
N ASN A 25 0.42 -13.61 -1.99
CA ASN A 25 1.64 -13.43 -1.22
C ASN A 25 2.12 -12.00 -1.34
N VAL A 26 2.53 -11.41 -0.22
CA VAL A 26 3.04 -10.04 -0.19
C VAL A 26 4.43 -10.07 0.42
N ASN A 27 5.42 -9.61 -0.35
CA ASN A 27 6.78 -9.41 0.17
C ASN A 27 7.01 -7.92 0.39
N LEU A 28 7.48 -7.58 1.58
CA LEU A 28 7.76 -6.20 1.97
C LEU A 28 9.25 -6.05 2.31
N TRP A 29 9.82 -4.91 1.94
CA TRP A 29 11.19 -4.53 2.31
C TRP A 29 11.31 -3.02 2.49
N ILE A 30 12.45 -2.59 3.03
CA ILE A 30 12.73 -1.18 3.24
C ILE A 30 13.53 -0.64 2.07
N GLN A 31 13.05 0.44 1.48
CA GLN A 31 13.75 1.19 0.46
C GLN A 31 13.80 2.66 0.87
N LYS A 32 15.02 3.13 1.22
CA LYS A 32 15.24 4.46 1.79
C LYS A 32 14.41 4.67 3.08
N GLN A 33 13.45 5.59 3.05
CA GLN A 33 12.54 5.89 4.16
C GLN A 33 11.14 5.28 3.96
N HIS A 34 10.96 4.41 2.97
CA HIS A 34 9.68 3.78 2.67
C HIS A 34 9.74 2.28 2.94
N ILE A 35 8.64 1.74 3.41
CA ILE A 35 8.35 0.31 3.34
C ILE A 35 7.63 0.09 2.01
N VAL A 36 8.26 -0.65 1.11
CA VAL A 36 7.71 -0.97 -0.22
C VAL A 36 7.51 -2.48 -0.33
N GLY A 37 6.85 -2.93 -1.39
CA GLY A 37 6.65 -4.36 -1.60
C GLY A 37 6.28 -4.75 -3.02
N ASN A 38 6.13 -6.05 -3.20
CA ASN A 38 5.44 -6.64 -4.33
C ASN A 38 4.40 -7.64 -3.84
N ALA A 39 3.42 -7.91 -4.69
CA ALA A 39 2.43 -8.95 -4.47
C ALA A 39 2.52 -9.97 -5.60
N SER A 40 2.24 -11.23 -5.30
CA SER A 40 1.91 -12.24 -6.29
C SER A 40 0.57 -12.89 -5.93
N ILE A 41 -0.27 -13.15 -6.93
CA ILE A 41 -1.58 -13.77 -6.71
C ILE A 41 -1.45 -15.28 -6.89
N GLU A 42 -1.74 -16.03 -5.82
CA GLU A 42 -1.75 -17.50 -5.87
C GLU A 42 -3.06 -18.02 -6.45
N ASN A 43 -4.17 -17.43 -6.02
CA ASN A 43 -5.50 -17.83 -6.45
C ASN A 43 -6.45 -16.63 -6.45
N LEU A 44 -7.32 -16.59 -7.45
CA LEU A 44 -8.42 -15.66 -7.56
C LEU A 44 -9.65 -16.42 -8.05
N ASP A 45 -10.49 -16.81 -7.10
CA ASP A 45 -11.71 -17.55 -7.36
C ASP A 45 -12.91 -16.60 -7.39
N PHE A 46 -13.76 -16.77 -8.39
CA PHE A 46 -14.99 -16.02 -8.54
C PHE A 46 -16.16 -16.99 -8.50
N LYS A 47 -17.08 -16.79 -7.57
CA LYS A 47 -18.32 -17.55 -7.49
C LYS A 47 -19.48 -16.70 -7.99
N LEU A 48 -20.08 -17.08 -9.11
CA LEU A 48 -21.25 -16.42 -9.66
C LEU A 48 -22.47 -16.70 -8.78
N ILE A 49 -23.15 -15.63 -8.32
CA ILE A 49 -24.37 -15.72 -7.50
C ILE A 49 -25.62 -15.50 -8.36
N GLU A 50 -25.62 -14.43 -9.16
CA GLU A 50 -26.76 -14.06 -10.01
C GLU A 50 -26.21 -13.45 -11.31
N SER A 51 -26.78 -13.83 -12.45
CA SER A 51 -26.57 -13.17 -13.74
C SER A 51 -27.91 -12.80 -14.35
N ARG A 52 -28.02 -11.57 -14.85
CA ARG A 52 -29.15 -11.06 -15.65
C ARG A 52 -28.79 -10.95 -17.13
N ILE A 53 -27.65 -11.50 -17.52
CA ILE A 53 -27.14 -11.57 -18.88
C ILE A 53 -27.22 -13.03 -19.30
N GLU A 54 -27.83 -13.27 -20.46
CA GLU A 54 -27.86 -14.59 -21.09
C GLU A 54 -26.42 -15.01 -21.47
N ASP A 55 -26.13 -16.30 -21.43
CA ASP A 55 -24.81 -16.88 -21.78
C ASP A 55 -23.63 -16.53 -20.85
N VAL A 56 -23.89 -16.03 -19.64
CA VAL A 56 -22.85 -15.90 -18.59
C VAL A 56 -23.04 -17.00 -17.57
N ASP A 57 -22.23 -18.05 -17.68
CA ASP A 57 -22.14 -19.13 -16.71
C ASP A 57 -20.87 -19.02 -15.85
N GLN A 58 -20.73 -19.95 -14.90
CA GLN A 58 -19.58 -20.01 -14.01
C GLN A 58 -18.26 -20.25 -14.76
N ALA A 59 -18.28 -20.97 -15.88
CA ALA A 59 -17.06 -21.30 -16.63
C ALA A 59 -16.49 -20.06 -17.32
N VAL A 60 -17.35 -19.27 -17.98
CA VAL A 60 -16.95 -17.98 -18.58
C VAL A 60 -16.43 -17.02 -17.51
N PHE A 61 -17.03 -17.03 -16.32
CA PHE A 61 -16.61 -16.18 -15.22
C PHE A 61 -15.27 -16.62 -14.59
N ASN A 62 -14.92 -17.91 -14.65
CA ASN A 62 -13.61 -18.42 -14.21
C ASN A 62 -12.46 -17.96 -15.11
N ASP A 63 -12.70 -17.89 -16.43
CA ASP A 63 -11.68 -17.41 -17.37
C ASP A 63 -11.33 -15.93 -17.13
N LEU A 64 -12.33 -15.12 -16.72
CA LEU A 64 -12.09 -13.75 -16.24
C LEU A 64 -11.20 -13.72 -15.00
N GLY A 65 -11.23 -14.78 -14.19
CA GLY A 65 -10.38 -14.92 -13.02
C GLY A 65 -8.90 -14.93 -13.36
N LEU A 66 -8.53 -15.64 -14.42
CA LEU A 66 -7.13 -15.71 -14.86
C LEU A 66 -6.61 -14.33 -15.31
N PHE A 67 -7.40 -13.61 -16.12
CA PHE A 67 -7.04 -12.25 -16.55
C PHE A 67 -7.07 -11.23 -15.41
N GLY A 68 -8.05 -11.37 -14.51
CA GLY A 68 -8.19 -10.54 -13.32
C GLY A 68 -7.00 -10.68 -12.37
N ALA A 69 -6.45 -11.89 -12.23
CA ALA A 69 -5.30 -12.14 -11.37
C ALA A 69 -4.07 -11.37 -11.83
N GLU A 70 -3.71 -11.42 -13.12
CA GLU A 70 -2.54 -10.66 -13.62
C GLU A 70 -2.74 -9.14 -13.44
N PHE A 71 -3.95 -8.65 -13.74
CA PHE A 71 -4.27 -7.24 -13.56
C PHE A 71 -4.18 -6.80 -12.10
N LEU A 72 -4.78 -7.56 -11.18
CA LEU A 72 -4.75 -7.26 -9.75
C LEU A 72 -3.35 -7.38 -9.17
N GLU A 73 -2.53 -8.34 -9.63
CA GLU A 73 -1.15 -8.48 -9.20
C GLU A 73 -0.33 -7.22 -9.53
N LYS A 74 -0.45 -6.72 -10.77
CA LYS A 74 0.20 -5.47 -11.21
C LYS A 74 -0.29 -4.29 -10.38
N LEU A 75 -1.60 -4.14 -10.22
CA LEU A 75 -2.20 -3.05 -9.45
C LEU A 75 -1.73 -3.05 -7.98
N LEU A 76 -1.75 -4.20 -7.32
CA LEU A 76 -1.31 -4.36 -5.93
C LEU A 76 0.19 -4.05 -5.81
N THR A 77 1.00 -4.55 -6.74
CA THR A 77 2.43 -4.25 -6.76
C THR A 77 2.69 -2.76 -6.96
N GLU A 78 1.97 -2.09 -7.86
CA GLU A 78 2.09 -0.64 -8.05
C GLU A 78 1.78 0.14 -6.77
N ILE A 79 0.70 -0.22 -6.06
CA ILE A 79 0.34 0.38 -4.77
C ILE A 79 1.44 0.15 -3.73
N LEU A 80 1.95 -1.09 -3.63
CA LEU A 80 3.03 -1.44 -2.70
C LEU A 80 4.35 -0.74 -3.04
N GLN A 81 4.61 -0.44 -4.31
CA GLN A 81 5.78 0.31 -4.77
C GLN A 81 5.69 1.81 -4.46
N MET A 82 4.48 2.40 -4.35
CA MET A 82 4.33 3.76 -3.80
C MET A 82 4.87 3.82 -2.37
N GLY A 83 4.64 2.74 -1.61
CA GLY A 83 5.21 2.50 -0.30
C GLY A 83 4.59 3.32 0.83
N LEU A 84 4.89 2.91 2.05
CA LEU A 84 4.50 3.58 3.28
C LEU A 84 5.71 4.33 3.84
N ILE A 85 5.57 5.65 4.02
CA ILE A 85 6.62 6.47 4.65
C ILE A 85 6.81 6.02 6.11
N MET A 86 8.03 5.65 6.47
CA MET A 86 8.38 5.36 7.85
C MET A 86 8.40 6.67 8.65
N PRO A 87 7.64 6.76 9.76
CA PRO A 87 7.67 7.95 10.60
C PRO A 87 9.05 8.09 11.25
N THR A 88 9.62 9.29 11.18
CA THR A 88 10.90 9.63 11.82
C THR A 88 10.82 10.97 12.52
N MET A 89 11.70 11.16 13.51
CA MET A 89 11.84 12.45 14.18
C MET A 89 12.63 13.43 13.31
N LYS A 90 12.28 14.72 13.40
CA LYS A 90 13.00 15.78 12.67
C LYS A 90 14.48 15.78 13.08
N GLY A 91 15.36 15.79 12.08
CA GLY A 91 16.81 15.78 12.32
C GLY A 91 17.38 14.40 12.71
N VAL A 92 16.61 13.33 12.56
CA VAL A 92 17.06 11.96 12.80
C VAL A 92 17.16 11.18 11.49
N VAL A 93 18.29 10.51 11.30
CA VAL A 93 18.57 9.62 10.18
C VAL A 93 18.57 8.18 10.68
N LEU A 94 17.75 7.33 10.05
CA LEU A 94 17.71 5.91 10.35
C LEU A 94 18.95 5.20 9.79
N LYS A 95 19.49 4.25 10.55
CA LYS A 95 20.68 3.46 10.21
C LYS A 95 20.37 1.98 10.32
N SER A 96 20.64 1.27 9.24
CA SER A 96 20.44 -0.17 9.10
C SER A 96 19.06 -0.64 9.58
N PRO A 97 17.95 -0.08 9.06
CA PRO A 97 16.62 -0.47 9.48
C PRO A 97 16.33 -1.91 9.02
N LYS A 98 15.70 -2.69 9.90
CA LYS A 98 15.26 -4.06 9.66
C LYS A 98 13.75 -4.13 9.78
N LEU A 99 13.10 -4.73 8.79
CA LEU A 99 11.65 -4.96 8.78
C LEU A 99 11.36 -6.41 9.19
N THR A 100 10.36 -6.58 10.05
CA THR A 100 9.79 -7.89 10.40
C THR A 100 8.27 -7.80 10.38
N ILE A 101 7.63 -8.81 9.82
CA ILE A 101 6.17 -8.92 9.70
C ILE A 101 5.65 -9.75 10.87
N HIS A 102 4.64 -9.25 11.56
CA HIS A 102 3.90 -9.96 12.61
C HIS A 102 2.40 -9.94 12.27
N ASP A 103 1.62 -10.81 12.90
CA ASP A 103 0.20 -11.04 12.58
C ASP A 103 -0.65 -9.76 12.52
N ARG A 104 -0.37 -8.77 13.36
CA ARG A 104 -1.17 -7.53 13.47
C ARG A 104 -0.38 -6.24 13.25
N TYR A 105 0.94 -6.33 13.01
CA TYR A 105 1.77 -5.14 12.85
C TYR A 105 3.06 -5.41 12.09
N LEU A 106 3.60 -4.36 11.49
CA LEU A 106 4.96 -4.34 10.94
C LEU A 106 5.89 -3.75 11.99
N ARG A 107 7.01 -4.43 12.26
CA ARG A 107 8.03 -3.93 13.18
C ARG A 107 9.27 -3.51 12.42
N VAL A 108 9.64 -2.25 12.58
CA VAL A 108 10.89 -1.68 12.08
C VAL A 108 11.85 -1.48 13.26
N GLN A 109 13.00 -2.15 13.23
CA GLN A 109 14.07 -1.98 14.22
C GLN A 109 15.27 -1.32 13.54
N THR A 110 15.79 -0.23 14.11
CA THR A 110 16.86 0.56 13.49
C THR A 110 17.69 1.27 14.54
N TYR A 111 18.94 1.57 14.20
CA TYR A 111 19.73 2.56 14.93
C TYR A 111 19.42 3.95 14.41
N PHE A 112 19.62 4.97 15.23
CA PHE A 112 19.44 6.35 14.79
C PHE A 112 20.73 7.15 14.94
N LYS A 113 20.96 8.07 14.01
CA LYS A 113 21.99 9.10 14.08
C LYS A 113 21.33 10.47 13.93
N LEU A 114 21.82 11.46 14.66
CA LEU A 114 21.43 12.85 14.47
C LEU A 114 22.01 13.38 13.13
N ASP A 115 21.19 14.07 12.35
CA ASP A 115 21.64 14.81 11.18
C ASP A 115 22.61 15.92 11.62
N GLU A 116 23.82 15.93 11.06
CA GLU A 116 24.89 16.86 11.48
C GLU A 116 24.53 18.32 11.24
N ARG A 117 23.84 18.64 10.13
CA ARG A 117 23.40 20.00 9.83
C ARG A 117 22.25 20.43 10.75
N TYR A 118 21.44 19.47 11.18
CA TYR A 118 20.42 19.73 12.19
C TYR A 118 21.06 19.98 13.56
N ALA A 119 22.05 19.17 13.94
CA ALA A 119 22.83 19.33 15.17
C ALA A 119 23.55 20.69 15.23
N GLU A 120 24.22 21.06 14.14
CA GLU A 120 24.93 22.34 14.02
C GLU A 120 24.00 23.53 14.25
N ARG A 121 22.83 23.54 13.59
CA ARG A 121 21.83 24.60 13.75
C ARG A 121 21.30 24.69 15.18
N LEU A 122 21.08 23.55 15.84
CA LEU A 122 20.67 23.53 17.24
C LEU A 122 21.74 24.12 18.16
N ILE A 123 23.01 23.75 17.96
CA ILE A 123 24.13 24.26 18.76
C ILE A 123 24.30 25.76 18.54
N GLN A 124 24.29 26.22 17.29
CA GLN A 124 24.40 27.65 16.97
C GLN A 124 23.24 28.47 17.58
N GLY A 125 22.02 27.93 17.53
CA GLY A 125 20.86 28.55 18.17
C GLY A 125 21.01 28.68 19.68
N ALA A 126 21.43 27.60 20.34
CA ALA A 126 21.66 27.59 21.78
C ALA A 126 22.75 28.58 22.21
N VAL A 127 23.89 28.62 21.50
CA VAL A 127 24.99 29.55 21.78
C VAL A 127 24.54 31.00 21.65
N ARG A 128 23.81 31.35 20.58
CA ARG A 128 23.29 32.71 20.39
C ARG A 128 22.36 33.13 21.52
N GLN A 129 21.50 32.22 21.98
CA GLN A 129 20.54 32.51 23.04
C GLN A 129 21.22 32.67 24.40
N THR A 130 22.25 31.86 24.70
CA THR A 130 23.06 32.04 25.90
C THR A 130 23.79 33.38 25.89
N LEU A 131 24.39 33.77 24.76
CA LEU A 131 25.08 35.06 24.63
C LEU A 131 24.12 36.25 24.80
N ALA A 132 22.87 36.15 24.35
CA ALA A 132 21.85 37.19 24.50
C ALA A 132 21.31 37.33 25.94
N ASN A 133 21.42 36.29 26.78
CA ASN A 133 20.96 36.31 28.17
C ASN A 133 22.06 36.70 29.17
N VAL A 134 23.32 36.76 28.74
CA VAL A 134 24.49 37.05 29.58
C VAL A 134 25.03 38.48 29.37
N GLY A 135 24.49 39.23 28.40
CA GLY A 135 24.75 40.66 28.19
C GLY A 135 23.53 41.51 28.48
#